data_AF-A0A2N2SIG2-F1
#
_entry.id   AF-A0A2N2SIG2-F1
#
_cell.length_a   1.000
_cell.length_b   1.000
_cell.length_c   1.000
_cell.angle_alpha   90.00
_cell.angle_beta   90.00
_cell.angle_gamma   90.00
#
_symmetry.space_group_name_H-M   'P 1'
#
loop_
_entity.id
_entity.type
_entity.pdbx_description
1 polymer ?
#
loop_
_entity_poly.entity_id
_entity_poly.type
_entity_poly.pdbx_seq_one_letter_code
_entity_poly.pdbx_strand_id
1 'polypeptide(L)' 'MIGIFLITHGTLGESLIQCTCHVLNKRPSQIAQLGVSAQDDPLDLLPTAR' A
#
# COMPACT_ATOMS: atom_id res chain seq x y z
N MET A 1 11.77 5.06 13.88
CA MET A 1 10.75 4.06 13.49
C MET A 1 10.92 3.73 12.02
N ILE A 2 10.58 2.52 11.61
CA ILE A 2 10.75 2.03 10.23
C ILE A 2 9.41 2.16 9.50
N GLY A 3 9.42 2.76 8.31
CA GLY A 3 8.24 2.82 7.44
C GLY A 3 8.02 1.50 6.71
N ILE A 4 6.76 1.15 6.47
CA ILE A 4 6.35 -0.04 5.71
C ILE A 4 5.61 0.43 4.46
N PHE A 5 6.09 0.03 3.28
CA PHE A 5 5.45 0.32 2.01
C PHE A 5 5.03 -0.97 1.31
N LEU A 6 3.73 -1.13 1.10
CA LEU A 6 3.14 -2.32 0.49
C LEU A 6 2.96 -2.10 -1.02
N ILE A 7 3.60 -2.91 -1.85
CA ILE A 7 3.39 -2.92 -3.31
C ILE A 7 2.64 -4.19 -3.66
N THR A 8 1.42 -4.06 -4.19
CA THR A 8 0.49 -5.19 -4.36
C THR A 8 -0.36 -5.05 -5.60
N HIS A 9 -1.00 -6.12 -6.07
CA HIS A 9 -1.88 -6.04 -7.23
C HIS A 9 -3.25 -5.45 -6.88
N GLY A 10 -3.72 -4.48 -7.67
CA GLY A 10 -5.02 -3.84 -7.48
C GLY A 10 -5.21 -3.29 -6.05
N THR A 11 -6.30 -3.68 -5.38
CA THR A 11 -6.68 -3.16 -4.04
C THR A 11 -6.23 -4.05 -2.87
N LEU A 12 -5.32 -5.00 -3.11
CA LEU A 12 -4.87 -5.94 -2.08
C LEU A 12 -4.19 -5.22 -0.90
N GLY A 13 -3.32 -4.25 -1.16
CA GLY A 13 -2.61 -3.48 -0.13
C GLY A 13 -3.57 -2.71 0.78
N GLU A 14 -4.61 -2.11 0.21
CA GLU A 14 -5.69 -1.46 0.96
C GLU A 14 -6.39 -2.46 1.89
N SER A 15 -6.70 -3.65 1.38
CA SER A 15 -7.35 -4.72 2.14
C SER A 15 -6.48 -5.21 3.31
N LEU A 16 -5.17 -5.35 3.11
CA LEU A 16 -4.22 -5.70 4.17
C LEU A 16 -4.11 -4.61 5.24
N ILE A 17 -4.12 -3.34 4.85
CA ILE A 17 -4.15 -2.21 5.80
C ILE A 17 -5.46 -2.26 6.62
N GLN A 18 -6.60 -2.51 5.99
CA GLN A 18 -7.90 -2.65 6.68
C GLN A 18 -7.88 -3.79 7.70
N CYS A 19 -7.39 -4.98 7.34
CA CYS A 19 -7.22 -6.09 8.27
C CYS A 19 -6.31 -5.72 9.44
N THR A 20 -5.21 -5.03 9.18
CA THR A 20 -4.28 -4.59 10.21
C THR A 20 -4.92 -3.58 11.16
N CYS A 21 -5.69 -2.62 10.62
CA CYS A 21 -6.48 -1.67 11.40
C CYS A 21 -7.47 -2.38 12.32
N HIS A 22 -8.15 -3.42 11.80
CA HIS A 22 -9.09 -4.22 12.57
C HIS A 22 -8.42 -4.93 13.75
N VAL A 23 -7.27 -5.59 13.52
CA VAL A 23 -6.54 -6.31 14.57
C VAL A 23 -5.94 -5.37 15.62
N LEU A 24 -5.39 -4.23 15.18
CA LEU A 24 -4.70 -3.28 16.07
C LEU A 24 -5.62 -2.23 16.70
N ASN A 25 -6.89 -2.19 16.28
CA ASN A 25 -7.86 -1.14 16.61
C ASN A 25 -7.33 0.29 16.34
N LYS A 26 -6.41 0.43 15.39
CA LYS A 26 -5.83 1.70 14.93
C LYS A 26 -5.09 1.49 13.62
N ARG A 27 -4.94 2.55 12.83
CA ARG A 27 -4.03 2.53 11.68
C ARG A 27 -2.58 2.56 12.16
N PRO A 28 -1.71 1.62 11.73
CA PRO A 28 -0.28 1.72 11.98
C PRO A 28 0.27 3.05 11.47
N SER A 29 1.15 3.67 12.24
CA SER A 29 1.90 4.83 11.76
C SER A 29 2.92 4.42 10.70
N GLN A 30 3.22 5.31 9.75
CA GLN A 30 4.25 5.09 8.72
C GLN A 30 4.00 3.86 7.83
N ILE A 31 2.72 3.57 7.52
CA ILE A 31 2.32 2.57 6.53
C ILE A 31 1.69 3.23 5.31
N ALA A 32 2.17 2.85 4.12
CA ALA A 32 1.63 3.27 2.83
C ALA A 32 1.43 2.04 1.93
N GLN A 33 0.59 2.18 0.91
CA GLN A 33 0.34 1.12 -0.08
C GLN A 33 0.30 1.72 -1.49
N LEU A 34 0.73 0.93 -2.47
CA LEU A 34 0.57 1.19 -3.89
C LEU A 34 0.02 -0.06 -4.59
N GLY A 35 -1.13 0.11 -5.22
CA GLY A 35 -1.71 -0.86 -6.12
C GLY A 35 -1.05 -0.76 -7.49
N VAL A 36 -0.66 -1.90 -8.06
CA VAL A 36 -0.12 -2.02 -9.42
C VAL A 36 -0.97 -2.98 -10.24
N SER A 37 -1.11 -2.69 -11.53
CA SER A 37 -1.85 -3.48 -12.51
C SER A 37 -0.98 -3.77 -13.72
N ALA A 38 -1.30 -4.83 -14.47
CA ALA A 38 -0.50 -5.23 -15.63
C ALA A 38 -0.54 -4.21 -16.78
N GLN A 39 -1.51 -3.29 -16.78
CA GLN A 39 -1.66 -2.25 -17.79
C GLN A 39 -0.97 -0.93 -17.40
N ASP A 40 -0.47 -0.81 -16.18
CA ASP A 40 0.14 0.43 -15.72
C ASP A 40 1.53 0.62 -16.37
N ASP A 41 1.82 1.85 -16.80
CA ASP A 41 3.16 2.22 -17.23
C ASP A 41 4.06 2.43 -15.98
N PRO A 42 5.21 1.72 -15.86
CA PRO A 42 6.12 1.92 -14.74
C PRO A 42 6.59 3.36 -14.57
N LEU A 43 6.72 4.13 -15.65
CA LEU A 43 7.14 5.53 -15.60
C LEU A 43 6.05 6.44 -15.05
N ASP A 44 4.78 6.10 -15.25
CA ASP A 44 3.63 6.82 -14.68
C ASP A 44 3.44 6.44 -13.20
N LEU A 45 3.75 5.19 -12.83
CA LEU A 45 3.64 4.71 -11.44
C LEU A 45 4.76 5.23 -10.54
N LEU A 46 5.99 5.34 -11.04
CA LEU A 46 7.16 5.68 -10.23
C LEU A 46 7.02 7.00 -9.43
N PRO A 47 6.42 8.08 -9.97
CA PRO A 47 6.12 9.29 -9.20
C PRO A 47 5.20 9.08 -8.00
N THR A 48 4.33 8.07 -8.02
CA THR A 48 3.37 7.75 -6.96
C THR A 48 3.94 6.86 -5.85
N ALA A 49 5.11 6.23 -6.08
CA ALA A 49 5.80 5.37 -5.14
C ALA A 49 6.64 6.17 -4.12
N ARG A 50 5.98 6.97 -3.27
CA ARG A 50 6.63 7.83 -2.26
C ARG A 50 6.06 7.65 -0.86
#